data_AF-A0A1Q1NN65-F1
#
_entry.id   AF-A0A1Q1NN65-F1
#
_cell.length_a   1.000
_cell.length_b   1.000
_cell.length_c   1.000
_cell.angle_alpha   90.00
_cell.angle_beta   90.00
_cell.angle_gamma   90.00
#
_symmetry.space_group_name_H-M   'P 1'
#
loop_
_entity.id
_entity.type
_entity.pdbx_description
1 polymer ?
#
loop_
_entity_poly.entity_id
_entity_poly.type
_entity_poly.pdbx_seq_one_letter_code
_entity_poly.pdbx_strand_id
1 'polypeptide(L)'
;VEVKFGTDKLTVKGKNGELSLPLTADVSIELNEGQLTFSAANNSKHAGAMSGTIRALVANMVKGVSEGFEKKLQLIGVGYRAQAQGTTLNLSLGFSHPIVYEMPEGVAVQTPSQTEIVLTGADKQVVGQVAAEIRNF
;
A
#
# COMPACT_ATOMS: atom_id res chain seq x y z
N VAL A 1 -5.83 -9.75 13.85
CA VAL A 1 -4.60 -9.07 13.42
C VAL A 1 -3.64 -9.18 14.59
N GLU A 2 -2.43 -9.68 14.34
CA GLU A 2 -1.40 -9.82 15.36
C GLU A 2 -0.35 -8.72 15.15
N VAL A 3 0.01 -8.01 16.22
CA VAL A 3 1.03 -6.96 16.17
C VAL A 3 2.20 -7.37 17.05
N LYS A 4 3.40 -7.42 16.47
CA LYS A 4 4.65 -7.72 17.16
C LYS A 4 5.49 -6.46 17.28
N PHE A 5 5.88 -6.15 18.52
CA PHE A 5 6.80 -5.06 18.85
C PHE A 5 8.22 -5.62 18.93
N GLY A 6 9.08 -5.24 17.99
CA GLY A 6 10.52 -5.32 18.15
C GLY A 6 11.09 -3.99 18.62
N THR A 7 12.35 -3.98 19.08
CA THR A 7 13.04 -2.75 19.54
C THR A 7 13.15 -1.70 18.43
N ASP A 8 13.35 -2.11 17.18
CA ASP A 8 13.57 -1.22 16.03
C ASP A 8 12.50 -1.33 14.93
N LYS A 9 11.55 -2.27 15.07
CA LYS A 9 10.55 -2.54 14.02
C LYS A 9 9.22 -3.01 14.59
N LEU A 10 8.14 -2.47 14.03
CA LEU A 10 6.78 -2.92 14.23
C LEU A 10 6.41 -3.85 13.09
N THR A 11 5.90 -5.03 13.43
CA THR A 11 5.43 -6.00 12.44
C THR A 11 3.95 -6.27 12.66
N VAL A 12 3.16 -6.12 11.61
CA VAL A 12 1.71 -6.33 11.63
C VAL A 12 1.39 -7.52 10.73
N LYS A 13 0.81 -8.58 11.30
CA LYS A 13 0.39 -9.79 10.58
C LYS A 13 -1.12 -9.92 10.54
N GLY A 14 -1.64 -10.30 9.38
CA GLY A 14 -3.07 -10.55 9.18
C GLY A 14 -3.32 -11.61 8.12
N LYS A 15 -4.54 -11.63 7.59
CA LYS A 15 -4.97 -12.60 6.58
C LYS A 15 -4.28 -12.38 5.23
N ASN A 16 -4.04 -11.11 4.89
CA ASN A 16 -3.50 -10.71 3.59
C ASN A 16 -1.96 -10.58 3.58
N GLY A 17 -1.28 -11.05 4.63
CA GLY A 17 0.18 -11.07 4.71
C GLY A 17 0.74 -10.38 5.96
N GLU A 18 2.01 -9.98 5.85
CA GLU A 18 2.81 -9.37 6.90
C GLU A 18 3.43 -8.07 6.38
N LEU A 19 3.32 -7.00 7.16
CA LEU A 19 3.93 -5.71 6.86
C LEU A 19 4.84 -5.30 8.00
N SER A 20 6.02 -4.75 7.68
CA SER A 20 6.99 -4.26 8.66
C SER A 20 7.22 -2.76 8.49
N LEU A 21 7.19 -2.03 9.61
CA LEU A 21 7.51 -0.62 9.68
C LEU A 21 8.69 -0.40 10.64
N PRO A 22 9.79 0.26 10.22
CA PRO A 22 10.85 0.64 11.15
C PRO A 22 10.33 1.67 12.14
N LEU A 23 10.67 1.50 13.42
CA LEU A 23 10.30 2.42 14.49
C LEU A 23 11.41 3.44 14.73
N THR A 24 11.04 4.70 14.88
CA THR A 24 11.94 5.77 15.29
C THR A 24 11.84 5.99 16.80
N ALA A 25 12.96 6.28 17.47
CA ALA A 25 13.02 6.54 18.92
C ALA A 25 12.19 7.75 19.39
N ASP A 26 11.70 8.56 18.47
CA ASP A 26 10.88 9.76 18.73
C ASP A 26 9.43 9.46 19.16
N VAL A 27 8.96 8.21 19.05
CA VAL A 27 7.56 7.84 19.33
C VAL A 27 7.49 6.67 20.29
N SER A 28 6.79 6.86 21.41
CA SER A 28 6.43 5.77 22.31
C SER A 28 5.12 5.11 21.86
N ILE A 29 5.11 3.78 21.86
CA ILE A 29 3.96 2.98 21.45
C ILE A 29 3.59 2.07 22.61
N GLU A 30 2.34 2.14 23.03
CA GLU A 30 1.78 1.31 24.08
C GLU A 30 0.60 0.50 23.53
N LEU A 31 0.48 -0.75 23.98
CA LEU A 31 -0.65 -1.62 23.67
C LEU A 31 -1.49 -1.76 24.94
N ASN A 32 -2.63 -1.08 24.98
CA ASN A 32 -3.58 -1.13 26.09
C ASN A 32 -4.90 -1.73 25.61
N GLU A 33 -5.32 -2.85 26.21
CA GLU A 33 -6.62 -3.48 25.96
C GLU A 33 -6.96 -3.74 24.48
N GLY A 34 -5.94 -4.06 23.67
CA GLY A 34 -6.10 -4.30 22.23
C GLY A 34 -6.16 -3.04 21.37
N GLN A 35 -5.97 -1.86 21.95
CA GLN A 35 -5.77 -0.59 21.24
C GLN A 35 -4.30 -0.16 21.31
N LEU A 36 -3.83 0.39 20.20
CA LEU A 36 -2.48 0.95 20.11
C LEU A 36 -2.53 2.46 20.32
N THR A 37 -1.88 2.92 21.38
CA THR A 37 -1.68 4.33 21.66
C THR A 37 -0.27 4.75 21.25
N PHE A 38 -0.21 5.91 20.58
CA PHE A 38 1.04 6.48 20.07
C PHE A 38 1.20 7.85 20.71
N SER A 39 2.33 8.08 21.37
CA SER A 39 2.68 9.35 22.00
C SER A 39 4.06 9.81 21.55
N ALA A 40 4.25 11.13 21.49
CA ALA A 40 5.57 11.69 21.24
C ALA A 40 6.50 11.39 22.44
N ALA A 41 7.69 10.88 22.17
CA ALA A 41 8.68 10.60 23.21
C ALA A 41 9.32 11.88 23.78
N ASN A 42 9.25 12.99 23.03
CA ASN A 42 9.75 14.29 23.45
C ASN A 42 8.81 15.43 23.01
N ASN A 43 8.98 16.63 23.59
CA ASN A 43 8.21 17.83 23.27
C ASN A 43 8.67 18.55 21.98
N SER A 44 9.46 17.89 21.12
CA SER A 44 9.85 18.49 19.84
C SER A 44 8.68 18.48 18.86
N LYS A 45 8.63 19.48 17.98
CA LYS A 45 7.67 19.51 16.87
C LYS A 45 7.80 18.27 15.97
N HIS A 46 9.02 17.74 15.83
CA HIS A 46 9.31 16.54 15.03
C HIS A 46 8.64 15.30 15.63
N ALA A 47 8.83 15.02 16.92
CA ALA A 47 8.21 13.87 17.59
C ALA A 47 6.68 13.97 17.61
N GLY A 48 6.14 15.19 17.80
CA GLY A 48 4.70 15.44 17.66
C GLY A 48 4.17 15.02 16.28
N ALA A 49 4.81 15.49 15.20
CA ALA A 49 4.43 15.13 13.83
C ALA A 49 4.63 13.63 13.51
N MET A 50 5.70 13.05 14.05
CA MET A 50 6.03 11.64 13.83
C MET A 50 5.01 10.71 14.51
N SER A 51 4.53 11.06 15.71
CA SER A 51 3.52 10.26 16.41
C SER A 51 2.23 10.11 15.60
N GLY A 52 1.76 11.18 14.95
CA GLY A 52 0.59 11.16 14.07
C GLY A 52 0.84 10.37 12.78
N THR A 53 2.03 10.50 12.21
CA THR A 53 2.44 9.77 10.99
C THR A 53 2.49 8.26 11.24
N ILE A 54 3.19 7.83 12.29
CA ILE A 54 3.29 6.40 12.65
C ILE A 54 1.92 5.83 12.98
N ARG A 55 1.11 6.53 13.77
CA ARG A 55 -0.29 6.11 14.05
C ARG A 55 -1.08 5.87 12.75
N ALA A 56 -0.97 6.79 11.78
CA ALA A 56 -1.68 6.65 10.51
C ALA A 56 -1.12 5.50 9.65
N LEU A 57 0.20 5.31 9.61
CA LEU A 57 0.84 4.20 8.90
C LEU A 57 0.40 2.86 9.49
N VAL A 58 0.47 2.69 10.80
CA VAL A 58 0.05 1.45 11.47
C VAL A 58 -1.44 1.19 11.28
N ALA A 59 -2.29 2.20 11.36
CA ALA A 59 -3.71 2.05 11.07
C ALA A 59 -3.97 1.56 9.63
N ASN A 60 -3.22 2.10 8.65
CA ASN A 60 -3.29 1.61 7.27
C ASN A 60 -2.76 0.18 7.14
N MET A 61 -1.66 -0.18 7.82
CA MET A 61 -1.13 -1.55 7.82
C MET A 61 -2.14 -2.54 8.38
N VAL A 62 -2.75 -2.24 9.53
CA VAL A 62 -3.78 -3.07 10.16
C VAL A 62 -4.95 -3.29 9.22
N LYS A 63 -5.47 -2.21 8.60
CA LYS A 63 -6.54 -2.30 7.61
C LYS A 63 -6.14 -3.10 6.38
N GLY A 64 -4.91 -2.91 5.90
CA GLY A 64 -4.37 -3.60 4.73
C GLY A 64 -4.25 -5.10 4.92
N VAL A 65 -3.71 -5.55 6.07
CA VAL A 65 -3.58 -6.98 6.35
C VAL A 65 -4.91 -7.66 6.71
N SER A 66 -5.95 -6.89 7.06
CA SER A 66 -7.28 -7.42 7.39
C SER A 66 -8.25 -7.42 6.21
N GLU A 67 -8.40 -6.29 5.54
CA GLU A 67 -9.36 -6.06 4.45
C GLU A 67 -8.66 -6.02 3.09
N GLY A 68 -7.45 -5.46 3.03
CA GLY A 68 -6.75 -5.17 1.78
C GLY A 68 -7.13 -3.79 1.22
N PHE A 69 -6.36 -3.33 0.26
CA PHE A 69 -6.60 -2.11 -0.48
C PHE A 69 -6.90 -2.43 -1.93
N GLU A 70 -7.85 -1.68 -2.49
CA GLU A 70 -8.23 -1.75 -3.89
C GLU A 70 -8.13 -0.37 -4.53
N LYS A 71 -7.54 -0.30 -5.72
CA LYS A 71 -7.50 0.90 -6.57
C LYS A 71 -7.98 0.55 -7.96
N LYS A 72 -9.04 1.25 -8.39
CA LYS A 72 -9.58 1.16 -9.75
C LYS A 72 -9.04 2.29 -10.60
N LEU A 73 -8.52 1.95 -11.77
CA LEU A 73 -8.10 2.86 -12.82
C LEU A 73 -8.95 2.59 -14.05
N GLN A 74 -9.37 3.66 -14.72
CA GLN A 74 -10.15 3.57 -15.94
C GLN A 74 -9.38 4.22 -17.09
N LEU A 75 -9.26 3.48 -18.19
CA LEU A 75 -8.71 3.98 -19.44
C LEU A 75 -9.79 4.74 -20.21
N ILE A 76 -9.48 5.96 -20.61
CA ILE A 76 -10.37 6.81 -21.41
C ILE A 76 -9.64 7.11 -22.72
N GLY A 77 -10.15 6.57 -23.82
CA GLY A 77 -9.55 6.75 -25.14
C GLY A 77 -10.02 5.70 -26.14
N VAL A 78 -9.90 6.00 -27.43
CA VAL A 78 -10.22 5.05 -28.50
C VAL A 78 -9.00 4.16 -28.74
N GLY A 79 -9.21 2.84 -28.71
CA GLY A 79 -8.13 1.86 -28.91
C GLY A 79 -7.27 1.60 -27.67
N TYR A 80 -7.58 2.24 -26.53
CA TYR A 80 -6.86 2.01 -25.28
C TYR A 80 -7.28 0.69 -24.65
N ARG A 81 -6.31 -0.16 -24.32
CA ARG A 81 -6.56 -1.49 -23.76
C ARG A 81 -5.55 -1.83 -22.69
N ALA A 82 -6.03 -2.41 -21.61
CA ALA A 82 -5.24 -3.06 -20.58
C ALA A 82 -5.51 -4.56 -20.57
N GLN A 83 -4.47 -5.35 -20.39
CA GLN A 83 -4.58 -6.79 -20.21
C GLN A 83 -3.63 -7.24 -19.10
N ALA A 84 -4.20 -7.77 -18.01
CA ALA A 84 -3.43 -8.47 -17.00
C ALA A 84 -3.04 -9.87 -17.51
N GLN A 85 -1.77 -10.22 -17.38
CA GLN A 85 -1.20 -11.54 -17.68
C GLN A 85 -0.40 -12.01 -16.48
N GLY A 86 -1.05 -12.71 -15.54
CA GLY A 86 -0.41 -13.11 -14.29
C GLY A 86 0.00 -11.89 -13.46
N THR A 87 1.30 -11.67 -13.30
CA THR A 87 1.88 -10.52 -12.59
C THR A 87 2.27 -9.36 -13.50
N THR A 88 2.13 -9.50 -14.82
CA THR A 88 2.40 -8.42 -15.78
C THR A 88 1.12 -7.75 -16.26
N LEU A 89 1.20 -6.45 -16.51
CA LEU A 89 0.15 -5.63 -17.08
C LEU A 89 0.61 -5.10 -18.44
N ASN A 90 -0.07 -5.53 -19.50
CA ASN A 90 0.15 -5.03 -20.85
C ASN A 90 -0.81 -3.88 -21.14
N LEU A 91 -0.24 -2.71 -21.47
CA LEU A 91 -0.96 -1.47 -21.75
C LEU A 91 -0.74 -1.07 -23.21
N SER A 92 -1.84 -0.92 -23.94
CA SER A 92 -1.88 -0.34 -25.28
C SER A 92 -2.54 1.03 -25.18
N LEU A 93 -1.76 2.10 -25.07
CA LEU A 93 -2.22 3.48 -24.84
C LEU A 93 -2.00 4.41 -26.05
N GLY A 94 -1.91 3.83 -27.25
CA GLY A 94 -1.64 4.60 -28.47
C GLY A 94 -0.15 4.91 -28.74
N PHE A 95 0.76 4.38 -27.93
CA PHE A 95 2.19 4.35 -28.24
C PHE A 95 2.50 3.36 -29.38
N SER A 96 3.63 3.55 -30.07
CA SER A 96 4.07 2.66 -31.15
C SER A 96 4.33 1.22 -30.70
N HIS A 97 4.69 1.02 -29.42
CA HIS A 97 4.88 -0.29 -28.80
C HIS A 97 4.03 -0.39 -27.52
N PRO A 98 3.46 -1.57 -27.20
CA PRO A 98 2.80 -1.80 -25.93
C PRO A 98 3.76 -1.63 -24.75
N ILE A 99 3.26 -1.10 -23.64
CA ILE A 99 4.00 -1.00 -22.39
C ILE A 99 3.72 -2.25 -21.57
N VAL A 100 4.77 -2.98 -21.23
CA VAL A 100 4.71 -4.13 -20.32
C VAL A 100 5.19 -3.66 -18.95
N TYR A 101 4.31 -3.71 -17.96
CA TYR A 101 4.62 -3.32 -16.59
C TYR A 101 4.56 -4.53 -15.67
N GLU A 102 5.66 -4.83 -14.98
CA GLU A 102 5.73 -5.93 -14.01
C GLU A 102 5.25 -5.43 -12.63
N MET A 103 4.29 -6.14 -12.03
CA MET A 103 3.78 -5.78 -10.71
C MET A 103 4.82 -6.12 -9.63
N PRO A 104 5.05 -5.21 -8.66
CA PRO A 104 5.89 -5.51 -7.51
C PRO A 104 5.24 -6.56 -6.61
N GLU A 105 6.05 -7.20 -5.77
CA GLU A 105 5.59 -8.23 -4.85
C GLU A 105 4.46 -7.72 -3.94
N GLY A 106 3.44 -8.56 -3.75
CA GLY A 106 2.29 -8.23 -2.88
C GLY A 106 1.21 -7.35 -3.53
N VAL A 107 1.37 -6.98 -4.80
CA VAL A 107 0.30 -6.33 -5.60
C VAL A 107 -0.20 -7.28 -6.68
N ALA A 108 -1.50 -7.51 -6.69
CA ALA A 108 -2.19 -8.24 -7.75
C ALA A 108 -2.91 -7.26 -8.67
N VAL A 109 -2.93 -7.60 -9.96
CA VAL A 109 -3.64 -6.84 -10.99
C VAL A 109 -4.73 -7.69 -11.62
N GLN A 110 -5.89 -7.08 -11.80
CA GLN A 110 -7.02 -7.67 -12.50
C GLN A 110 -7.54 -6.67 -13.53
N THR A 111 -7.94 -7.16 -14.69
CA THR A 111 -8.58 -6.35 -15.74
C THR A 111 -9.97 -6.90 -16.02
N PRO A 112 -11.01 -6.50 -15.27
CA PRO A 112 -12.39 -6.98 -15.47
C PRO A 112 -12.92 -6.63 -16.85
N SER A 113 -12.47 -5.50 -17.40
CA SER A 113 -12.71 -5.08 -18.77
C SER A 113 -11.40 -4.60 -19.40
N GLN A 114 -11.37 -4.47 -20.72
CA GLN A 114 -10.18 -3.94 -21.41
C GLN A 114 -9.89 -2.48 -21.07
N THR A 115 -10.83 -1.76 -20.45
CA THR A 115 -10.70 -0.35 -20.09
C THR A 115 -10.64 -0.13 -18.58
N GLU A 116 -10.67 -1.18 -17.77
CA GLU A 116 -10.62 -1.09 -16.31
C GLU A 116 -9.48 -1.93 -15.76
N ILE A 117 -8.69 -1.33 -14.88
CA ILE A 117 -7.59 -1.98 -14.16
C ILE A 117 -7.92 -1.88 -12.68
N VAL A 118 -7.93 -3.02 -12.01
CA VAL A 118 -8.14 -3.14 -10.57
C VAL A 118 -6.85 -3.66 -9.95
N LEU A 119 -6.24 -2.83 -9.12
CA LEU A 119 -5.05 -3.17 -8.35
C LEU A 119 -5.48 -3.52 -6.93
N THR A 120 -5.05 -4.68 -6.45
CA THR A 120 -5.31 -5.13 -5.07
C THR A 120 -3.99 -5.43 -4.36
N GLY A 121 -3.93 -5.15 -3.06
CA GLY A 121 -2.74 -5.45 -2.26
C GLY A 121 -2.93 -5.12 -0.78
N ALA A 122 -2.06 -5.68 0.06
CA ALA A 122 -2.08 -5.40 1.50
C ALA A 122 -1.42 -4.06 1.86
N ASP A 123 -0.43 -3.61 1.07
CA ASP A 123 0.28 -2.37 1.32
C ASP A 123 -0.31 -1.20 0.52
N LYS A 124 -0.86 -0.21 1.24
CA LYS A 124 -1.42 1.01 0.65
C LYS A 124 -0.38 1.84 -0.09
N GLN A 125 0.87 1.84 0.36
CA GLN A 125 1.96 2.62 -0.23
C GLN A 125 2.31 2.04 -1.60
N VAL A 126 2.56 0.74 -1.68
CA VAL A 126 2.91 0.06 -2.94
C VAL A 126 1.75 0.12 -3.93
N VAL A 127 0.52 -0.17 -3.49
CA VAL A 127 -0.68 -0.08 -4.36
C VAL A 127 -0.87 1.34 -4.91
N GLY A 128 -0.64 2.36 -4.07
CA GLY A 128 -0.73 3.76 -4.50
C GLY A 128 0.36 4.16 -5.49
N GLN A 129 1.59 3.69 -5.26
CA GLN A 129 2.74 3.95 -6.14
C GLN A 129 2.54 3.33 -7.53
N VAL A 130 2.17 2.04 -7.58
CA VAL A 130 1.88 1.34 -8.84
C VAL A 130 0.76 2.04 -9.62
N ALA A 131 -0.30 2.45 -8.92
CA ALA A 131 -1.39 3.17 -9.56
C ALA A 131 -0.95 4.53 -10.15
N ALA A 132 -0.03 5.22 -9.49
CA ALA A 132 0.52 6.49 -9.98
C ALA A 132 1.44 6.29 -11.19
N GLU A 133 2.27 5.25 -11.17
CA GLU A 133 3.14 4.90 -12.29
C GLU A 133 2.33 4.55 -13.55
N ILE A 134 1.29 3.72 -13.41
CA ILE A 134 0.39 3.37 -14.52
C ILE A 134 -0.29 4.61 -15.10
N ARG A 135 -0.68 5.57 -14.24
CA ARG A 135 -1.33 6.81 -14.68
C ARG A 135 -0.37 7.77 -15.40
N ASN A 136 0.93 7.62 -15.18
CA ASN A 136 1.94 8.48 -15.79
C ASN A 136 2.36 8.02 -17.20
N PHE A 137 1.99 6.80 -17.60
CA PHE A 137 2.13 6.31 -18.97
C PHE A 137 1.06 6.93 -19.88
#